data_AF-A0AAU8N6D5-F1
#
_entry.id   AF-A0AAU8N6D5-F1
#
_cell.length_a   1.000
_cell.length_b   1.000
_cell.length_c   1.000
_cell.angle_alpha   90.00
_cell.angle_beta   90.00
_cell.angle_gamma   90.00
#
_symmetry.space_group_name_H-M   'P 1'
#
loop_
_entity.id
_entity.type
_entity.pdbx_description
1 polymer ?
#
loop_
_entity_poly.entity_id
_entity_poly.type
_entity_poly.pdbx_seq_one_letter_code
_entity_poly.pdbx_strand_id
1 'polypeptide(L)'
;MSLRFAASDRSTIGVEWELQIIDPATLRPMPCAPEILAELARAHPAHGRIHAEMLRNTLELVSRPRRTVAGCAEDMGIALDMLAPIVEAHEAVLVGSGTHPFVPPASQGVSESERYGALVDRTQYWGRQMLIFGTHVHVGVEDRAKVLPIGEHLLAHLPHLQSLAAASPFWDGEDTGYADNRAWIFRQLPHAGLPEWPEDWDGLEALTESMMRAGAIKSFNELRWDVRPSPGFGTIEARICDASSNLLEVRAIAALTQCLVESASQRLDEGLSLVRLPRWFLAENKWRSARYGLDATIVTSPDGEQAPLRRSLSSLVTELRAGGAATGVRR
;
A
#
# COMPACT_ATOMS: atom_id res chain seq x y z
N MET A 1 -20.63 -13.64 -10.67
CA MET A 1 -20.95 -12.19 -10.60
C MET A 1 -19.90 -11.51 -11.46
N SER A 2 -20.28 -10.62 -12.38
CA SER A 2 -19.26 -9.93 -13.19
C SER A 2 -18.64 -8.76 -12.44
N LEU A 3 -17.32 -8.73 -12.37
CA LEU A 3 -16.53 -7.63 -11.87
C LEU A 3 -16.15 -6.75 -13.06
N ARG A 4 -16.79 -5.58 -13.16
CA ARG A 4 -16.39 -4.56 -14.13
C ARG A 4 -14.98 -4.09 -13.81
N PHE A 5 -14.09 -4.12 -14.80
CA PHE A 5 -12.80 -3.45 -14.76
C PHE A 5 -12.91 -2.13 -15.51
N ALA A 6 -12.75 -1.00 -14.83
CA ALA A 6 -12.79 0.32 -15.44
C ALA A 6 -11.65 0.48 -16.45
N ALA A 7 -11.88 1.26 -17.50
CA ALA A 7 -10.81 1.62 -18.42
C ALA A 7 -9.82 2.55 -17.70
N SER A 8 -8.54 2.21 -17.76
CA SER A 8 -7.45 3.09 -17.34
C SER A 8 -6.39 3.08 -18.44
N ASP A 9 -5.65 4.18 -18.54
CA ASP A 9 -4.52 4.19 -19.46
C ASP A 9 -3.34 3.46 -18.83
N ARG A 10 -2.63 2.69 -19.65
CA ARG A 10 -1.39 1.98 -19.29
C ARG A 10 -0.45 2.84 -18.45
N SER A 11 -0.04 2.30 -17.32
CA SER A 11 0.99 2.85 -16.45
C SER A 11 0.74 4.28 -15.98
N THR A 12 -0.53 4.71 -15.97
CA THR A 12 -0.95 5.78 -15.07
C THR A 12 -0.66 5.38 -13.62
N ILE A 13 -0.36 6.33 -12.76
CA ILE A 13 0.01 6.07 -11.37
C ILE A 13 -0.82 6.96 -10.43
N GLY A 14 -1.29 6.38 -9.34
CA GLY A 14 -1.88 7.06 -8.20
C GLY A 14 -1.18 6.62 -6.91
N VAL A 15 -1.05 7.52 -5.95
CA VAL A 15 -0.41 7.25 -4.66
C VAL A 15 -1.33 7.69 -3.53
N GLU A 16 -1.47 6.84 -2.52
CA GLU A 16 -2.12 7.14 -1.24
C GLU A 16 -1.03 7.11 -0.16
N TRP A 17 -1.01 8.11 0.72
CA TRP A 17 -0.03 8.24 1.79
C TRP A 17 -0.73 8.59 3.10
N GLU A 18 -0.77 7.62 4.01
CA GLU A 18 -1.36 7.76 5.33
C GLU A 18 -0.35 8.38 6.30
N LEU A 19 -0.74 9.48 6.94
CA LEU A 19 0.08 10.23 7.89
C LEU A 19 -0.61 10.29 9.25
N GLN A 20 0.17 10.07 10.31
CA GLN A 20 -0.31 10.21 11.67
C GLN A 20 -0.15 11.66 12.16
N ILE A 21 -1.14 12.14 12.89
CA ILE A 21 -1.13 13.47 13.53
C ILE A 21 -0.68 13.28 14.97
N ILE A 22 0.40 13.94 15.38
CA ILE A 22 0.96 13.84 16.73
C ILE A 22 1.18 15.20 17.37
N ASP A 23 1.20 15.19 18.70
CA ASP A 23 1.65 16.31 19.53
C ASP A 23 3.19 16.35 19.48
N PRO A 24 3.83 17.45 19.05
CA PRO A 24 5.29 17.54 18.95
C PRO A 24 6.01 17.55 20.30
N ALA A 25 5.33 17.87 21.42
CA ALA A 25 5.90 17.86 22.76
C ALA A 25 5.85 16.47 23.41
N THR A 26 4.76 15.73 23.22
CA THR A 26 4.58 14.39 23.84
C THR A 26 4.84 13.24 22.88
N LEU A 27 4.90 13.51 21.58
CA LEU A 27 4.99 12.56 20.47
C LEU A 27 3.83 11.57 20.42
N ARG A 28 2.70 11.88 21.06
CA ARG A 28 1.51 11.01 21.10
C ARG A 28 0.53 11.37 19.98
N PRO A 29 -0.26 10.40 19.47
CA PRO A 29 -1.26 10.70 18.46
C PRO A 29 -2.34 11.63 19.00
N MET A 30 -2.79 12.55 18.14
CA MET A 30 -3.85 13.50 18.43
C MET A 30 -5.10 13.13 17.60
N PRO A 31 -6.27 12.86 18.22
CA PRO A 31 -7.48 12.44 17.52
C PRO A 31 -8.24 13.62 16.88
N CYS A 32 -7.53 14.52 16.20
CA CYS A 32 -8.01 15.80 15.67
C CYS A 32 -8.19 15.85 14.15
N ALA A 33 -8.11 14.71 13.45
CA ALA A 33 -8.34 14.64 12.01
C ALA A 33 -9.70 15.23 11.58
N PRO A 34 -10.84 14.94 12.26
CA PRO A 34 -12.13 15.52 11.89
C PRO A 34 -12.14 17.06 11.93
N GLU A 35 -11.52 17.65 12.96
CA GLU A 35 -11.44 19.09 13.17
C GLU A 35 -10.55 19.75 12.11
N ILE A 36 -9.37 19.16 11.84
CA ILE A 36 -8.47 19.61 10.77
C ILE A 36 -9.16 19.54 9.41
N LEU A 37 -9.88 18.47 9.11
CA LEU A 37 -10.61 18.31 7.84
C LEU A 37 -11.76 19.30 7.69
N ALA A 38 -12.49 19.61 8.77
CA ALA A 38 -13.55 20.61 8.76
C ALA A 38 -13.02 22.03 8.52
N GLU A 39 -11.81 22.34 9.02
CA GLU A 39 -11.13 23.59 8.73
C GLU A 39 -10.56 23.64 7.32
N LEU A 40 -9.94 22.54 6.86
CA LEU A 40 -9.46 22.38 5.49
C LEU A 40 -10.58 22.56 4.47
N ALA A 41 -11.77 22.00 4.72
CA ALA A 41 -12.92 22.15 3.83
C ALA A 41 -13.41 23.61 3.74
N ARG A 42 -13.24 24.41 4.79
CA ARG A 42 -13.58 25.84 4.79
C ARG A 42 -12.52 26.68 4.06
N ALA A 43 -11.24 26.42 4.32
CA ALA A 43 -10.12 27.15 3.72
C ALA A 43 -9.86 26.77 2.26
N HIS A 44 -10.03 25.49 1.93
CA HIS A 44 -9.75 24.88 0.63
C HIS A 44 -10.91 23.97 0.15
N PRO A 45 -12.09 24.52 -0.20
CA PRO A 45 -13.28 23.71 -0.56
C PRO A 45 -13.08 22.71 -1.71
N ALA A 46 -12.05 22.91 -2.53
CA ALA A 46 -11.70 22.05 -3.66
C ALA A 46 -10.44 21.19 -3.43
N HIS A 47 -10.05 20.93 -2.17
CA HIS A 47 -8.83 20.16 -1.87
C HIS A 47 -8.83 18.78 -2.53
N GLY A 48 -9.94 18.04 -2.43
CA GLY A 48 -10.27 16.80 -3.15
C GLY A 48 -9.27 15.64 -3.06
N ARG A 49 -8.24 15.78 -2.21
CA ARG A 49 -7.03 14.94 -2.18
C ARG A 49 -6.61 14.55 -0.76
N ILE A 50 -7.35 15.00 0.24
CA ILE A 50 -7.02 14.78 1.65
C ILE A 50 -8.27 14.20 2.28
N HIS A 51 -8.16 13.04 2.90
CA HIS A 51 -9.29 12.26 3.35
C HIS A 51 -9.13 11.87 4.83
N ALA A 52 -10.27 11.64 5.48
CA ALA A 52 -10.30 10.95 6.76
C ALA A 52 -10.01 9.47 6.52
N GLU A 53 -9.29 8.85 7.45
CA GLU A 53 -9.11 7.40 7.48
C GLU A 53 -9.82 6.81 8.72
N MET A 54 -9.68 5.50 8.93
CA MET A 54 -10.31 4.76 10.03
C MET A 54 -10.05 5.37 11.40
N LEU A 55 -8.84 5.86 11.68
CA LEU A 55 -8.50 6.44 12.98
C LEU A 55 -8.60 7.96 12.94
N ARG A 56 -9.06 8.54 14.05
CA ARG A 56 -9.19 10.01 14.19
C ARG A 56 -7.85 10.75 14.25
N ASN A 57 -6.74 10.03 14.29
CA ASN A 57 -5.38 10.56 14.31
C ASN A 57 -4.69 10.43 12.95
N THR A 58 -5.42 10.09 11.88
CA THR A 58 -4.84 9.82 10.56
C THR A 58 -5.42 10.76 9.51
N LEU A 59 -4.55 11.28 8.64
CA LEU A 59 -4.93 11.89 7.37
C LEU A 59 -4.36 11.06 6.23
N GLU A 60 -5.19 10.80 5.22
CA GLU A 60 -4.76 10.16 3.98
C GLU A 60 -4.61 11.21 2.88
N LEU A 61 -3.41 11.33 2.30
CA LEU A 61 -3.16 12.17 1.14
C LEU A 61 -3.20 11.31 -0.12
N VAL A 62 -3.97 11.73 -1.12
CA VAL A 62 -4.22 10.97 -2.35
C VAL A 62 -3.86 11.82 -3.56
N SER A 63 -3.00 11.29 -4.44
CA SER A 63 -2.66 11.96 -5.70
C SER A 63 -3.80 11.82 -6.70
N ARG A 64 -3.81 12.68 -7.71
CA ARG A 64 -4.60 12.39 -8.91
C ARG A 64 -3.98 11.21 -9.66
N PRO A 65 -4.70 10.57 -10.60
CA PRO A 65 -4.07 9.74 -11.61
C PRO A 65 -3.08 10.60 -12.43
N ARG A 66 -1.81 10.25 -12.39
CA ARG A 66 -0.72 10.92 -13.09
C ARG A 66 -0.05 9.97 -14.07
N ARG A 67 0.82 10.52 -14.92
CA ARG A 67 1.69 9.72 -15.80
C ARG A 67 3.08 9.52 -15.21
N THR A 68 3.47 10.36 -14.27
CA THR A 68 4.80 10.36 -13.67
C THR A 68 4.69 10.41 -12.15
N VAL A 69 5.65 9.77 -11.50
CA VAL A 69 5.83 9.84 -10.05
C VAL A 69 6.06 11.27 -9.58
N ALA A 70 6.77 12.09 -10.37
CA ALA A 70 6.95 13.50 -10.09
C ALA A 70 5.61 14.25 -9.96
N GLY A 71 4.65 13.98 -10.85
CA GLY A 71 3.32 14.58 -10.76
C GLY A 71 2.54 14.14 -9.51
N CYS A 72 2.71 12.90 -9.07
CA CYS A 72 2.14 12.45 -7.79
C CYS A 72 2.78 13.18 -6.61
N ALA A 73 4.11 13.33 -6.62
CA ALA A 73 4.82 14.05 -5.57
C ALA A 73 4.45 15.55 -5.51
N GLU A 74 4.22 16.18 -6.66
CA GLU A 74 3.67 17.54 -6.73
C GLU A 74 2.29 17.62 -6.08
N ASP A 75 1.40 16.66 -6.35
CA ASP A 75 0.08 16.61 -5.70
C ASP A 75 0.20 16.50 -4.17
N MET A 76 1.13 15.68 -3.68
CA MET A 76 1.40 15.51 -2.25
C MET A 76 1.98 16.77 -1.62
N GLY A 77 2.93 17.43 -2.29
CA GLY A 77 3.50 18.70 -1.83
C GLY A 77 2.42 19.77 -1.67
N ILE A 78 1.54 19.91 -2.67
CA ILE A 78 0.41 20.85 -2.59
C ILE A 78 -0.54 20.47 -1.44
N ALA A 79 -0.78 19.18 -1.19
CA ALA A 79 -1.61 18.74 -0.08
C ALA A 79 -0.98 19.09 1.28
N LEU A 80 0.33 18.88 1.44
CA LEU A 80 1.08 19.28 2.64
C LEU A 80 1.08 20.80 2.84
N ASP A 81 1.26 21.59 1.77
CA ASP A 81 1.24 23.05 1.85
C ASP A 81 -0.13 23.59 2.31
N MET A 82 -1.24 22.97 1.88
CA MET A 82 -2.59 23.30 2.35
C MET A 82 -2.80 22.90 3.82
N LEU A 83 -2.23 21.77 4.25
CA LEU A 83 -2.39 21.26 5.62
C LEU A 83 -1.53 21.99 6.64
N ALA A 84 -0.32 22.39 6.27
CA ALA A 84 0.69 22.95 7.19
C ALA A 84 0.14 24.03 8.13
N PRO A 85 -0.49 25.14 7.65
CA PRO A 85 -0.98 26.18 8.55
C PRO A 85 -2.14 25.72 9.45
N ILE A 86 -2.95 24.76 8.99
CA ILE A 86 -4.08 24.22 9.76
C ILE A 86 -3.57 23.29 10.85
N VAL A 87 -2.66 22.38 10.50
CA VAL A 87 -2.03 21.46 11.46
C VAL A 87 -1.25 22.22 12.53
N GLU A 88 -0.53 23.29 12.15
CA GLU A 88 0.18 24.17 13.08
C GLU A 88 -0.78 24.89 14.04
N ALA A 89 -1.94 25.34 13.56
CA ALA A 89 -2.96 25.98 14.42
C ALA A 89 -3.57 25.03 15.46
N HIS A 90 -3.46 23.72 15.25
CA HIS A 90 -3.85 22.68 16.21
C HIS A 90 -2.68 22.23 17.09
N GLU A 91 -1.53 22.93 17.03
CA GLU A 91 -0.30 22.60 17.76
C GLU A 91 0.18 21.16 17.48
N ALA A 92 -0.08 20.66 16.28
CA ALA A 92 0.19 19.29 15.87
C ALA A 92 1.26 19.23 14.77
N VAL A 93 1.76 18.02 14.48
CA VAL A 93 2.61 17.74 13.32
C VAL A 93 2.19 16.43 12.63
N LEU A 94 2.47 16.32 11.32
CA LEU A 94 2.26 15.11 10.53
C LEU A 94 3.53 14.27 10.47
N VAL A 95 3.39 12.96 10.70
CA VAL A 95 4.50 12.00 10.66
C VAL A 95 4.15 10.77 9.82
N GLY A 96 5.08 10.32 9.01
CA GLY A 96 4.98 9.05 8.27
C GLY A 96 5.80 7.95 8.95
N SER A 97 5.17 6.81 9.22
CA SER A 97 5.78 5.60 9.80
C SER A 97 4.76 4.46 9.71
N GLY A 98 5.21 3.21 9.54
CA GLY A 98 4.28 2.07 9.40
C GLY A 98 3.43 1.79 10.64
N THR A 99 3.97 2.12 11.82
CA THR A 99 3.30 2.01 13.12
C THR A 99 3.63 3.22 13.99
N HIS A 100 2.82 3.49 15.01
CA HIS A 100 3.25 4.35 16.11
C HIS A 100 4.10 3.53 17.10
N PRO A 101 5.26 4.03 17.57
CA PRO A 101 6.22 3.23 18.34
C PRO A 101 5.77 2.82 19.75
N PHE A 102 5.19 3.72 20.55
CA PHE A 102 5.08 3.50 22.01
C PHE A 102 3.68 3.60 22.62
N VAL A 103 2.62 3.89 21.85
CA VAL A 103 1.27 4.01 22.40
C VAL A 103 0.49 2.70 22.26
N PRO A 104 -0.33 2.35 23.26
CA PRO A 104 -1.23 1.20 23.14
C PRO A 104 -2.23 1.42 22.00
N PRO A 105 -2.27 0.56 20.97
CA PRO A 105 -3.17 0.72 19.82
C PRO A 105 -4.64 0.81 20.22
N ALA A 106 -5.04 -0.01 21.20
CA ALA A 106 -6.42 -0.07 21.69
C ALA A 106 -6.90 1.21 22.42
N SER A 107 -5.98 2.14 22.73
CA SER A 107 -6.32 3.44 23.32
C SER A 107 -6.77 4.49 22.31
N GLN A 108 -6.69 4.19 21.01
CA GLN A 108 -6.96 5.15 19.94
C GLN A 108 -8.43 5.17 19.52
N GLY A 109 -8.97 6.37 19.31
CA GLY A 109 -10.35 6.57 18.87
C GLY A 109 -10.54 6.20 17.40
N VAL A 110 -11.56 5.40 17.11
CA VAL A 110 -12.02 5.09 15.75
C VAL A 110 -12.93 6.23 15.26
N SER A 111 -12.86 6.55 13.97
CA SER A 111 -13.75 7.55 13.35
C SER A 111 -15.21 7.09 13.37
N GLU A 112 -16.15 8.04 13.38
CA GLU A 112 -17.60 7.80 13.45
C GLU A 112 -18.21 7.30 12.12
N SER A 113 -17.50 6.43 11.38
CA SER A 113 -18.01 5.85 10.14
C SER A 113 -18.60 4.46 10.38
N GLU A 114 -19.82 4.24 9.88
CA GLU A 114 -20.55 2.97 10.00
C GLU A 114 -19.72 1.79 9.45
N ARG A 115 -18.97 2.01 8.36
CA ARG A 115 -18.08 1.01 7.76
C ARG A 115 -16.96 0.59 8.73
N TYR A 116 -16.32 1.54 9.39
CA TYR A 116 -15.21 1.26 10.31
C TYR A 116 -15.70 0.67 11.63
N GLY A 117 -16.83 1.16 12.16
CA GLY A 117 -17.49 0.56 13.32
C GLY A 117 -17.82 -0.92 13.09
N ALA A 118 -18.41 -1.25 11.94
CA ALA A 118 -18.71 -2.64 11.58
C ALA A 118 -17.46 -3.51 11.44
N LEU A 119 -16.34 -2.96 10.96
CA LEU A 119 -15.07 -3.69 10.87
C LEU A 119 -14.54 -4.02 12.27
N VAL A 120 -14.51 -3.06 13.18
CA VAL A 120 -14.02 -3.24 14.55
C VAL A 120 -14.92 -4.19 15.33
N ASP A 121 -16.24 -4.08 15.18
CA ASP A 121 -17.19 -5.02 15.80
C ASP A 121 -16.98 -6.46 15.29
N ARG A 122 -16.75 -6.63 13.99
CA ARG A 122 -16.50 -7.94 13.41
C ARG A 122 -15.16 -8.56 13.84
N THR A 123 -14.12 -7.75 14.01
CA THR A 123 -12.72 -8.22 14.19
C THR A 123 -12.21 -8.07 15.63
N GLN A 124 -12.98 -7.41 16.49
CA GLN A 124 -12.78 -7.29 17.92
C GLN A 124 -11.35 -6.88 18.28
N TYR A 125 -10.63 -7.73 19.02
CA TYR A 125 -9.28 -7.43 19.51
C TYR A 125 -8.36 -6.97 18.39
N TRP A 126 -8.34 -7.68 17.26
CA TRP A 126 -7.45 -7.38 16.13
C TRP A 126 -7.84 -6.11 15.39
N GLY A 127 -9.13 -5.80 15.26
CA GLY A 127 -9.59 -4.53 14.70
C GLY A 127 -9.09 -3.33 15.49
N ARG A 128 -9.03 -3.46 16.83
CA ARG A 128 -8.48 -2.42 17.73
C ARG A 128 -6.96 -2.31 17.70
N GLN A 129 -6.27 -3.23 17.03
CA GLN A 129 -4.81 -3.16 16.83
C GLN A 129 -4.42 -2.35 15.59
N MET A 130 -5.34 -1.80 14.81
CA MET A 130 -5.02 -1.22 13.51
C MET A 130 -4.49 0.23 13.58
N LEU A 131 -3.58 0.51 14.52
CA LEU A 131 -2.76 1.74 14.55
C LEU A 131 -1.57 1.59 13.60
N ILE A 132 -1.89 1.47 12.32
CA ILE A 132 -0.95 1.21 11.24
C ILE A 132 -1.18 2.22 10.12
N PHE A 133 -0.12 2.55 9.38
CA PHE A 133 -0.17 3.52 8.30
C PHE A 133 0.59 3.00 7.08
N GLY A 134 0.03 3.19 5.89
CA GLY A 134 0.56 2.67 4.63
C GLY A 134 0.91 3.74 3.60
N THR A 135 1.73 3.33 2.63
CA THR A 135 1.80 3.98 1.33
C THR A 135 1.25 3.00 0.30
N HIS A 136 0.14 3.35 -0.36
CA HIS A 136 -0.45 2.53 -1.42
C HIS A 136 -0.13 3.12 -2.78
N VAL A 137 0.17 2.25 -3.75
CA VAL A 137 0.47 2.66 -5.12
C VAL A 137 -0.46 1.94 -6.08
N HIS A 138 -1.27 2.70 -6.78
CA HIS A 138 -2.10 2.26 -7.88
C HIS A 138 -1.37 2.44 -9.20
N VAL A 139 -1.40 1.41 -10.06
CA VAL A 139 -0.92 1.53 -11.43
C VAL A 139 -2.00 1.08 -12.41
N GLY A 140 -2.30 1.93 -13.40
CA GLY A 140 -3.26 1.66 -14.46
C GLY A 140 -2.81 0.51 -15.36
N VAL A 141 -3.74 -0.40 -15.64
CA VAL A 141 -3.57 -1.52 -16.55
C VAL A 141 -4.63 -1.38 -17.64
N GLU A 142 -4.18 -1.28 -18.88
CA GLU A 142 -5.03 -1.00 -20.03
C GLU A 142 -5.88 -2.21 -20.47
N ASP A 143 -5.43 -3.42 -20.13
CA ASP A 143 -6.10 -4.67 -20.46
C ASP A 143 -6.31 -5.52 -19.20
N ARG A 144 -7.57 -5.84 -18.93
CA ARG A 144 -8.01 -6.71 -17.84
C ARG A 144 -7.28 -8.06 -17.82
N ALA A 145 -6.95 -8.63 -18.98
CA ALA A 145 -6.26 -9.91 -19.08
C ALA A 145 -4.85 -9.88 -18.48
N LYS A 146 -4.22 -8.69 -18.40
CA LYS A 146 -2.88 -8.52 -17.83
C LYS A 146 -2.88 -8.38 -16.31
N VAL A 147 -4.02 -8.04 -15.69
CA VAL A 147 -4.09 -7.63 -14.28
C VAL A 147 -3.62 -8.72 -13.33
N LEU A 148 -4.08 -9.97 -13.52
CA LEU A 148 -3.68 -11.06 -12.63
C LEU A 148 -2.23 -11.52 -12.85
N PRO A 149 -1.74 -11.73 -14.09
CA PRO A 149 -0.33 -12.01 -14.31
C PRO A 149 0.60 -10.92 -13.74
N ILE A 150 0.26 -9.65 -13.91
CA ILE A 150 1.02 -8.52 -13.36
C ILE A 150 1.00 -8.54 -11.83
N GLY A 151 -0.16 -8.78 -11.20
CA GLY A 151 -0.22 -8.81 -9.73
C GLY A 151 0.53 -10.01 -9.13
N GLU A 152 0.55 -11.17 -9.80
CA GLU A 152 1.40 -12.29 -9.39
C GLU A 152 2.89 -11.95 -9.51
N HIS A 153 3.27 -11.26 -10.58
CA HIS A 153 4.62 -10.74 -10.75
C HIS A 153 5.00 -9.74 -9.66
N LEU A 154 4.08 -8.85 -9.26
CA LEU A 154 4.28 -7.96 -8.11
C LEU A 154 4.42 -8.73 -6.80
N LEU A 155 3.65 -9.81 -6.58
CA LEU A 155 3.81 -10.66 -5.39
C LEU A 155 5.19 -11.31 -5.33
N ALA A 156 5.74 -11.75 -6.46
CA ALA A 156 7.11 -12.27 -6.52
C ALA A 156 8.17 -11.20 -6.16
N HIS A 157 7.86 -9.92 -6.43
CA HIS A 157 8.74 -8.78 -6.12
C HIS A 157 8.38 -8.05 -4.81
N LEU A 158 7.30 -8.47 -4.13
CA LEU A 158 6.83 -7.95 -2.85
C LEU A 158 7.95 -7.74 -1.82
N PRO A 159 8.91 -8.68 -1.59
CA PRO A 159 9.95 -8.44 -0.61
C PRO A 159 10.82 -7.21 -0.90
N HIS A 160 10.99 -6.82 -2.17
CA HIS A 160 11.74 -5.62 -2.55
C HIS A 160 10.99 -4.35 -2.12
N LEU A 161 9.69 -4.29 -2.38
CA LEU A 161 8.84 -3.17 -1.98
C LEU A 161 8.73 -3.09 -0.45
N GLN A 162 8.44 -4.22 0.19
CA GLN A 162 8.27 -4.32 1.63
C GLN A 162 9.53 -3.89 2.39
N SER A 163 10.69 -4.46 2.07
CA SER A 163 11.93 -4.14 2.76
C SER A 163 12.46 -2.74 2.47
N LEU A 164 12.15 -2.16 1.31
CA LEU A 164 12.50 -0.76 1.00
C LEU A 164 11.65 0.22 1.80
N ALA A 165 10.37 -0.12 2.04
CA ALA A 165 9.42 0.70 2.77
C ALA A 165 9.47 0.51 4.29
N ALA A 166 10.06 -0.58 4.78
CA ALA A 166 10.02 -1.00 6.18
C ALA A 166 10.37 0.13 7.17
N ALA A 167 9.38 0.53 7.97
CA ALA A 167 9.44 1.66 8.89
C ALA A 167 8.55 1.42 10.12
N SER A 168 8.42 0.18 10.57
CA SER A 168 7.61 -0.18 11.73
C SER A 168 8.27 -1.19 12.68
N PRO A 169 9.47 -0.90 13.21
CA PRO A 169 10.15 -1.85 14.09
C PRO A 169 9.56 -1.93 15.50
N PHE A 170 8.83 -0.91 15.93
CA PHE A 170 8.27 -0.81 17.28
C PHE A 170 6.76 -1.04 17.32
N TRP A 171 6.28 -1.60 18.43
CA TRP A 171 4.86 -1.79 18.71
C TRP A 171 4.58 -1.75 20.21
N ASP A 172 3.70 -0.84 20.64
CA ASP A 172 3.29 -0.70 22.06
C ASP A 172 4.48 -0.58 23.04
N GLY A 173 5.53 0.12 22.60
CA GLY A 173 6.73 0.39 23.41
C GLY A 173 7.80 -0.67 23.31
N GLU A 174 7.55 -1.76 22.59
CA GLU A 174 8.47 -2.88 22.42
C GLU A 174 9.20 -2.81 21.08
N ASP A 175 10.50 -3.11 21.10
CA ASP A 175 11.24 -3.48 19.89
C ASP A 175 10.79 -4.89 19.49
N THR A 176 10.06 -4.98 18.38
CA THR A 176 9.47 -6.25 17.93
C THR A 176 10.52 -7.20 17.35
N GLY A 177 11.72 -6.69 17.04
CA GLY A 177 12.72 -7.38 16.25
C GLY A 177 12.37 -7.50 14.76
N TYR A 178 11.25 -6.94 14.28
CA TYR A 178 10.92 -6.85 12.86
C TYR A 178 11.38 -5.51 12.28
N ALA A 179 11.63 -5.45 10.98
CA ALA A 179 11.81 -4.19 10.26
C ALA A 179 10.44 -3.59 9.87
N ASP A 180 9.52 -4.46 9.47
CA ASP A 180 8.11 -4.15 9.18
C ASP A 180 7.21 -5.06 10.03
N ASN A 181 6.72 -4.52 11.14
CA ASN A 181 5.75 -5.19 12.00
C ASN A 181 4.30 -4.97 11.50
N ARG A 182 4.03 -3.88 10.78
CA ARG A 182 2.70 -3.56 10.22
C ARG A 182 2.16 -4.74 9.41
N ALA A 183 2.99 -5.39 8.60
CA ALA A 183 2.58 -6.53 7.79
C ALA A 183 2.02 -7.71 8.61
N TRP A 184 2.48 -7.90 9.86
CA TRP A 184 2.02 -8.95 10.76
C TRP A 184 0.80 -8.56 11.59
N ILE A 185 0.69 -7.28 11.95
CA ILE A 185 -0.54 -6.73 12.55
C ILE A 185 -1.68 -6.83 11.54
N PHE A 186 -1.48 -6.36 10.31
CA PHE A 186 -2.52 -6.33 9.29
C PHE A 186 -3.07 -7.71 8.92
N ARG A 187 -2.19 -8.73 8.89
CA ARG A 187 -2.55 -10.13 8.58
C ARG A 187 -3.54 -10.74 9.57
N GLN A 188 -3.71 -10.18 10.76
CA GLN A 188 -4.68 -10.67 11.75
C GLN A 188 -6.13 -10.41 11.34
N LEU A 189 -6.37 -9.50 10.39
CA LEU A 189 -7.70 -9.27 9.84
C LEU A 189 -8.09 -10.39 8.87
N PRO A 190 -9.38 -10.81 8.83
CA PRO A 190 -9.87 -11.74 7.82
C PRO A 190 -9.55 -11.26 6.40
N HIS A 191 -9.09 -12.19 5.56
CA HIS A 191 -8.78 -11.96 4.14
C HIS A 191 -7.67 -10.91 3.91
N ALA A 192 -6.85 -10.65 4.92
CA ALA A 192 -5.70 -9.77 4.82
C ALA A 192 -4.39 -10.53 4.56
N GLY A 193 -3.47 -9.89 3.85
CA GLY A 193 -2.15 -10.44 3.54
C GLY A 193 -2.07 -11.06 2.15
N LEU A 194 -1.34 -12.17 2.03
CA LEU A 194 -1.13 -12.78 0.71
C LEU A 194 -2.44 -13.31 0.14
N PRO A 195 -2.77 -12.98 -1.11
CA PRO A 195 -4.04 -13.33 -1.70
C PRO A 195 -4.15 -14.82 -2.05
N GLU A 196 -5.38 -15.32 -2.11
CA GLU A 196 -5.72 -16.51 -2.90
C GLU A 196 -5.80 -16.09 -4.37
N TRP A 197 -4.65 -16.13 -5.05
CA TRP A 197 -4.53 -15.61 -6.41
C TRP A 197 -5.17 -16.57 -7.43
N PRO A 198 -6.22 -16.15 -8.15
CA PRO A 198 -6.80 -16.96 -9.21
C PRO A 198 -5.94 -16.91 -10.49
N GLU A 199 -6.18 -17.86 -11.39
CA GLU A 199 -5.45 -17.95 -12.66
C GLU A 199 -5.82 -16.82 -13.63
N ASP A 200 -7.11 -16.50 -13.70
CA ASP A 200 -7.65 -15.50 -14.61
C ASP A 200 -8.79 -14.68 -13.98
N TRP A 201 -9.30 -13.72 -14.75
CA TRP A 201 -10.35 -12.81 -14.29
C TRP A 201 -11.65 -13.54 -13.95
N ASP A 202 -11.99 -14.60 -14.69
CA ASP A 202 -13.20 -15.39 -14.44
C ASP A 202 -13.06 -16.15 -13.11
N GLY A 203 -11.86 -16.65 -12.79
CA GLY A 203 -11.52 -17.20 -11.48
C GLY A 203 -11.64 -16.16 -10.36
N LEU A 204 -11.24 -14.91 -10.58
CA LEU A 204 -11.43 -13.82 -9.62
C LEU A 204 -12.91 -13.53 -9.36
N GLU A 205 -13.71 -13.49 -10.43
CA GLU A 205 -15.16 -13.31 -10.36
C GLU A 205 -15.83 -14.46 -9.59
N ALA A 206 -15.44 -15.71 -9.87
CA ALA A 206 -15.96 -16.89 -9.20
C ALA A 206 -15.57 -16.95 -7.71
N LEU A 207 -14.32 -16.63 -7.37
CA LEU A 207 -13.83 -16.53 -6.00
C LEU A 207 -14.63 -15.47 -5.23
N THR A 208 -14.73 -14.27 -5.80
CA THR A 208 -15.44 -13.15 -5.18
C THR A 208 -16.91 -13.48 -4.94
N GLU A 209 -17.59 -14.06 -5.93
CA GLU A 209 -18.98 -14.46 -5.80
C GLU A 209 -19.15 -15.54 -4.71
N SER A 210 -18.24 -16.51 -4.65
CA SER A 210 -18.25 -17.54 -3.61
C SER A 210 -18.09 -16.94 -2.21
N MET A 211 -17.13 -16.02 -2.03
CA MET A 211 -16.93 -15.34 -0.75
C MET A 211 -18.12 -14.48 -0.34
N MET A 212 -18.78 -13.80 -1.30
CA MET A 212 -20.00 -13.04 -1.04
C MET A 212 -21.16 -13.95 -0.64
N ARG A 213 -21.39 -15.07 -1.35
CA ARG A 213 -22.42 -16.05 -1.00
C ARG A 213 -22.19 -16.69 0.38
N ALA A 214 -20.93 -16.91 0.74
CA ALA A 214 -20.56 -17.43 2.05
C ALA A 214 -20.68 -16.38 3.18
N GLY A 215 -21.01 -15.12 2.88
CA GLY A 215 -21.03 -14.02 3.85
C GLY A 215 -19.64 -13.61 4.34
N ALA A 216 -18.57 -14.08 3.68
CA ALA A 216 -17.20 -13.77 4.07
C ALA A 216 -16.83 -12.31 3.77
N ILE A 217 -17.38 -11.73 2.69
CA ILE A 217 -17.24 -10.32 2.32
C ILE A 217 -18.57 -9.77 1.81
N LYS A 218 -18.83 -8.47 1.99
CA LYS A 218 -19.99 -7.79 1.38
C LYS A 218 -19.70 -7.24 -0.02
N SER A 219 -18.43 -6.96 -0.31
CA SER A 219 -17.97 -6.46 -1.60
C SER A 219 -16.50 -6.80 -1.82
N PHE A 220 -16.03 -6.70 -3.07
CA PHE A 220 -14.63 -6.93 -3.43
C PHE A 220 -13.65 -6.03 -2.65
N ASN A 221 -14.06 -4.80 -2.31
CA ASN A 221 -13.23 -3.84 -1.57
C ASN A 221 -12.94 -4.27 -0.12
N GLU A 222 -13.59 -5.31 0.40
CA GLU A 222 -13.28 -5.89 1.72
C GLU A 222 -12.12 -6.91 1.68
N LEU A 223 -11.63 -7.28 0.50
CA LEU A 223 -10.40 -8.05 0.35
C LEU A 223 -9.21 -7.14 0.68
N ARG A 224 -8.39 -7.55 1.65
CA ARG A 224 -7.28 -6.77 2.23
C ARG A 224 -5.93 -7.33 1.77
N TRP A 225 -5.83 -7.64 0.49
CA TRP A 225 -4.66 -8.28 -0.06
C TRP A 225 -3.46 -7.32 -0.16
N ASP A 226 -2.25 -7.86 0.00
CA ASP A 226 -1.00 -7.11 -0.12
C ASP A 226 -0.79 -6.50 -1.51
N VAL A 227 -1.29 -7.20 -2.53
CA VAL A 227 -1.45 -6.73 -3.91
C VAL A 227 -2.90 -7.04 -4.30
N ARG A 228 -3.62 -6.07 -4.87
CA ARG A 228 -5.04 -6.21 -5.13
C ARG A 228 -5.43 -5.55 -6.46
N PRO A 229 -6.17 -6.23 -7.35
CA PRO A 229 -6.86 -5.54 -8.44
C PRO A 229 -7.78 -4.44 -7.88
N SER A 230 -7.92 -3.32 -8.56
CA SER A 230 -8.95 -2.33 -8.22
C SER A 230 -9.89 -2.17 -9.41
N PRO A 231 -10.97 -2.98 -9.48
CA PRO A 231 -11.85 -3.00 -10.65
C PRO A 231 -12.51 -1.65 -10.91
N GLY A 232 -12.85 -0.90 -9.85
CA GLY A 232 -13.45 0.43 -9.97
C GLY A 232 -12.53 1.48 -10.61
N PHE A 233 -11.21 1.31 -10.49
CA PHE A 233 -10.22 2.24 -11.04
C PHE A 233 -9.49 1.71 -12.28
N GLY A 234 -9.63 0.42 -12.59
CA GLY A 234 -8.88 -0.19 -13.68
C GLY A 234 -7.38 -0.33 -13.36
N THR A 235 -7.03 -0.48 -12.09
CA THR A 235 -5.63 -0.50 -11.63
C THR A 235 -5.27 -1.82 -10.95
N ILE A 236 -3.97 -2.07 -10.80
CA ILE A 236 -3.40 -2.99 -9.81
C ILE A 236 -2.80 -2.15 -8.68
N GLU A 237 -3.03 -2.57 -7.44
CA GLU A 237 -2.68 -1.79 -6.25
C GLU A 237 -1.68 -2.55 -5.37
N ALA A 238 -0.54 -1.93 -5.06
CA ALA A 238 0.41 -2.42 -4.08
C ALA A 238 0.13 -1.77 -2.71
N ARG A 239 -0.17 -2.59 -1.70
CA ARG A 239 -0.61 -2.16 -0.35
C ARG A 239 0.32 -2.60 0.78
N ILE A 240 1.40 -3.30 0.44
CA ILE A 240 2.33 -3.90 1.40
C ILE A 240 3.18 -2.86 2.15
N CYS A 241 3.43 -1.70 1.56
CA CYS A 241 4.42 -0.75 2.06
C CYS A 241 3.92 -0.01 3.32
N ASP A 242 4.79 0.11 4.31
CA ASP A 242 4.64 1.07 5.41
C ASP A 242 4.56 2.50 4.86
N ALA A 243 3.88 3.38 5.61
CA ALA A 243 3.91 4.80 5.33
C ALA A 243 5.35 5.31 5.39
N SER A 244 5.79 5.93 4.30
CA SER A 244 7.12 6.54 4.18
C SER A 244 7.26 7.76 5.07
N SER A 245 8.49 8.04 5.53
CA SER A 245 8.76 9.18 6.40
C SER A 245 8.83 10.52 5.66
N ASN A 246 9.08 10.47 4.34
CA ASN A 246 9.28 11.65 3.51
C ASN A 246 8.89 11.39 2.05
N LEU A 247 8.74 12.47 1.27
CA LEU A 247 8.36 12.39 -0.15
C LEU A 247 9.39 11.68 -1.04
N LEU A 248 10.68 11.69 -0.68
CA LEU A 248 11.69 10.98 -1.48
C LEU A 248 11.47 9.46 -1.43
N GLU A 249 11.14 8.93 -0.26
CA GLU A 249 10.78 7.52 -0.07
C GLU A 249 9.46 7.16 -0.77
N VAL A 250 8.42 8.00 -0.64
CA VAL A 250 7.16 7.83 -1.37
C VAL A 250 7.44 7.73 -2.88
N ARG A 251 8.28 8.62 -3.42
CA ARG A 251 8.68 8.59 -4.84
C ARG A 251 9.43 7.32 -5.20
N ALA A 252 10.32 6.83 -4.34
CA ALA A 252 11.08 5.61 -4.61
C ALA A 252 10.17 4.37 -4.71
N ILE A 253 9.23 4.23 -3.77
CA ILE A 253 8.26 3.13 -3.75
C ILE A 253 7.31 3.22 -4.95
N ALA A 254 6.80 4.42 -5.24
CA ALA A 254 5.94 4.68 -6.38
C ALA A 254 6.62 4.37 -7.71
N ALA A 255 7.87 4.82 -7.89
CA ALA A 255 8.66 4.57 -9.10
C ALA A 255 8.97 3.08 -9.29
N LEU A 256 9.38 2.38 -8.23
CA LEU A 256 9.66 0.95 -8.32
C LEU A 256 8.41 0.17 -8.70
N THR A 257 7.26 0.50 -8.09
CA THR A 257 5.98 -0.16 -8.40
C THR A 257 5.55 0.11 -9.84
N GLN A 258 5.59 1.38 -10.30
CA GLN A 258 5.23 1.75 -11.67
C GLN A 258 6.12 1.05 -12.70
N CYS A 259 7.43 1.00 -12.46
CA CYS A 259 8.38 0.33 -13.35
C CYS A 259 8.15 -1.19 -13.39
N LEU A 260 7.87 -1.83 -12.26
CA LEU A 260 7.55 -3.27 -12.21
C LEU A 260 6.30 -3.59 -13.02
N VAL A 261 5.23 -2.81 -12.87
CA VAL A 261 3.98 -3.00 -13.61
C VAL A 261 4.17 -2.75 -15.11
N GLU A 262 4.83 -1.65 -15.48
CA GLU A 262 5.09 -1.32 -16.89
C GLU A 262 5.96 -2.39 -17.55
N SER A 263 7.05 -2.80 -16.89
CA SER A 263 7.94 -3.85 -17.39
C SER A 263 7.21 -5.18 -17.55
N ALA A 264 6.32 -5.53 -16.61
CA ALA A 264 5.50 -6.73 -16.71
C ALA A 264 4.50 -6.64 -17.87
N SER A 265 3.83 -5.50 -18.04
CA SER A 265 2.89 -5.27 -19.15
C SER A 265 3.59 -5.39 -20.51
N GLN A 266 4.79 -4.82 -20.65
CA GLN A 266 5.58 -4.91 -21.89
C GLN A 266 5.98 -6.34 -22.21
N ARG A 267 6.47 -7.10 -21.22
CA ARG A 267 6.84 -8.51 -21.41
C ARG A 267 5.65 -9.35 -21.88
N LEU A 268 4.45 -9.07 -21.37
CA LEU A 268 3.23 -9.74 -21.82
C LEU A 268 2.89 -9.40 -23.29
N ASP A 269 3.08 -8.15 -23.72
CA ASP A 269 2.90 -7.77 -25.13
C ASP A 269 3.88 -8.48 -26.07
N GLU A 270 5.09 -8.74 -25.58
CA GLU A 270 6.14 -9.48 -26.29
C GLU A 270 5.93 -11.00 -26.23
N GLY A 271 4.86 -11.48 -25.56
CA GLY A 271 4.57 -12.91 -25.38
C GLY A 271 5.54 -13.61 -24.42
N LEU A 272 6.29 -12.87 -23.61
CA LEU A 272 7.23 -13.40 -22.63
C LEU A 272 6.52 -13.77 -21.33
N SER A 273 7.04 -14.81 -20.67
CA SER A 273 6.59 -15.17 -19.34
C SER A 273 7.07 -14.19 -18.27
N LEU A 274 6.25 -14.04 -17.24
CA LEU A 274 6.59 -13.30 -16.03
C LEU A 274 7.10 -14.24 -14.94
N VAL A 275 7.90 -13.69 -14.02
CA VAL A 275 8.34 -14.41 -12.82
C VAL A 275 7.12 -14.75 -11.96
N ARG A 276 7.01 -16.02 -11.57
CA ARG A 276 6.03 -16.54 -10.63
C ARG A 276 6.75 -17.41 -9.61
N LEU A 277 6.33 -17.36 -8.35
CA LEU A 277 6.89 -18.21 -7.29
C LEU A 277 5.77 -19.04 -6.65
N PRO A 278 6.03 -20.31 -6.29
CA PRO A 278 5.15 -21.07 -5.42
C PRO A 278 4.67 -20.26 -4.20
N ARG A 279 3.40 -20.41 -3.83
CA ARG A 279 2.77 -19.65 -2.74
C ARG A 279 3.56 -19.70 -1.42
N TRP A 280 4.17 -20.83 -1.11
CA TRP A 280 4.95 -20.97 0.12
C TRP A 280 6.27 -20.16 0.08
N PHE A 281 6.87 -19.96 -1.09
CA PHE A 281 7.99 -19.01 -1.26
C PHE A 281 7.53 -17.57 -1.12
N LEU A 282 6.35 -17.21 -1.63
CA LEU A 282 5.79 -15.86 -1.41
C LEU A 282 5.59 -15.60 0.09
N ALA A 283 5.05 -16.57 0.82
CA ALA A 283 4.87 -16.50 2.27
C ALA A 283 6.19 -16.40 3.03
N GLU A 284 7.18 -17.22 2.65
CA GLU A 284 8.53 -17.19 3.21
C GLU A 284 9.21 -15.84 2.95
N ASN A 285 9.17 -15.34 1.71
CA ASN A 285 9.75 -14.06 1.34
C ASN A 285 9.10 -12.89 2.08
N LYS A 286 7.76 -12.87 2.21
CA LYS A 286 7.04 -11.88 3.01
C LYS A 286 7.51 -11.89 4.47
N TRP A 287 7.67 -13.08 5.08
CA TRP A 287 8.17 -13.17 6.45
C TRP A 287 9.61 -12.69 6.58
N ARG A 288 10.52 -13.14 5.70
CA ARG A 288 11.93 -12.75 5.73
C ARG A 288 12.13 -11.26 5.53
N SER A 289 11.43 -10.67 4.56
CA SER A 289 11.49 -9.22 4.30
C SER A 289 10.91 -8.39 5.43
N ALA A 290 9.81 -8.84 6.05
CA ALA A 290 9.26 -8.22 7.25
C ALA A 290 10.26 -8.27 8.44
N ARG A 291 10.88 -9.44 8.67
CA ARG A 291 11.75 -9.67 9.82
C ARG A 291 13.12 -9.00 9.69
N TYR A 292 13.73 -9.07 8.51
CA TYR A 292 15.12 -8.66 8.31
C TYR A 292 15.27 -7.40 7.45
N GLY A 293 14.17 -6.86 6.90
CA GLY A 293 14.22 -5.69 6.02
C GLY A 293 15.18 -5.92 4.85
N LEU A 294 16.01 -4.91 4.55
CA LEU A 294 16.98 -5.00 3.47
C LEU A 294 18.06 -6.08 3.68
N ASP A 295 18.26 -6.57 4.90
CA ASP A 295 19.27 -7.59 5.20
C ASP A 295 18.73 -9.03 5.02
N ALA A 296 17.50 -9.18 4.54
CA ALA A 296 16.91 -10.47 4.19
C ALA A 296 17.69 -11.20 3.08
N THR A 297 17.61 -12.53 3.12
CA THR A 297 17.95 -13.40 1.97
C THR A 297 16.64 -13.98 1.43
N ILE A 298 16.30 -13.67 0.19
CA ILE A 298 15.01 -14.05 -0.41
C ILE A 298 15.17 -15.16 -1.45
N VAL A 299 14.11 -15.92 -1.66
CA VAL A 299 14.00 -16.87 -2.76
C VAL A 299 13.68 -16.10 -4.05
N THR A 300 14.47 -16.28 -5.09
CA THR A 300 14.37 -15.54 -6.36
C THR A 300 13.90 -16.38 -7.53
N SER A 301 13.84 -17.71 -7.38
CA SER A 301 13.40 -18.61 -8.46
C SER A 301 12.45 -19.71 -7.96
N PRO A 302 11.65 -20.32 -8.86
CA PRO A 302 10.83 -21.49 -8.55
C PRO A 302 11.62 -22.72 -8.11
N ASP A 303 12.92 -22.78 -8.42
CA ASP A 303 13.82 -23.87 -8.04
C ASP A 303 14.43 -23.69 -6.65
N GLY A 304 14.10 -22.59 -5.96
CA GLY A 304 14.56 -22.31 -4.59
C GLY A 304 15.92 -21.61 -4.53
N GLU A 305 16.40 -21.02 -5.63
CA GLU A 305 17.59 -20.18 -5.60
C GLU A 305 17.37 -18.96 -4.70
N GLN A 306 18.42 -18.53 -4.03
CA GLN A 306 18.36 -17.45 -3.05
C GLN A 306 19.37 -16.36 -3.35
N ALA A 307 19.01 -15.12 -3.02
CA ALA A 307 19.90 -13.97 -3.11
C ALA A 307 19.73 -13.03 -1.91
N PRO A 308 20.81 -12.37 -1.45
CA PRO A 308 20.69 -11.24 -0.54
C PRO A 308 19.82 -10.16 -1.17
N LEU A 309 18.85 -9.64 -0.42
CA LEU A 309 17.84 -8.71 -0.95
C LEU A 309 18.49 -7.45 -1.53
N ARG A 310 19.50 -6.86 -0.88
CA ARG A 310 20.23 -5.70 -1.42
C ARG A 310 20.80 -5.96 -2.81
N ARG A 311 21.36 -7.15 -3.04
CA ARG A 311 21.90 -7.54 -4.35
C ARG A 311 20.77 -7.70 -5.36
N SER A 312 19.71 -8.43 -4.99
CA SER A 312 18.53 -8.62 -5.83
C SER A 312 17.90 -7.29 -6.24
N LEU A 313 17.69 -6.38 -5.28
CA LEU A 313 17.15 -5.03 -5.51
C LEU A 313 18.05 -4.20 -6.44
N SER A 314 19.37 -4.22 -6.24
CA SER A 314 20.30 -3.49 -7.11
C SER A 314 20.27 -4.02 -8.55
N SER A 315 20.20 -5.34 -8.74
CA SER A 315 20.06 -5.96 -10.05
C SER A 315 18.72 -5.59 -10.70
N LEU A 316 17.62 -5.70 -9.96
CA LEU A 316 16.28 -5.33 -10.41
C LEU A 316 16.21 -3.86 -10.85
N VAL A 317 16.74 -2.94 -10.05
CA VAL A 317 16.78 -1.52 -10.41
C VAL A 317 17.63 -1.31 -11.66
N THR A 318 18.73 -2.03 -11.84
CA THR A 318 19.55 -1.92 -13.05
C THR A 318 18.79 -2.40 -14.29
N GLU A 319 18.10 -3.53 -14.20
CA GLU A 319 17.25 -4.08 -15.26
C GLU A 319 16.12 -3.11 -15.63
N LEU A 320 15.35 -2.65 -14.65
CA LEU A 320 14.25 -1.72 -14.85
C LEU A 320 14.71 -0.37 -15.43
N ARG A 321 15.94 0.06 -15.14
CA ARG A 321 16.51 1.27 -15.75
C ARG A 321 16.90 1.07 -17.21
N ALA A 322 17.41 -0.11 -17.57
CA ALA A 322 17.72 -0.44 -18.95
C ALA A 322 16.44 -0.53 -19.79
N GLY A 323 15.37 -1.13 -19.25
CA GLY A 323 14.04 -1.14 -19.88
C GLY A 323 13.36 0.24 -19.90
N GLY A 324 13.42 0.98 -18.80
CA GLY A 324 12.77 2.29 -18.63
C GLY A 324 13.31 3.41 -19.53
N ALA A 325 14.58 3.31 -19.95
CA ALA A 325 15.16 4.24 -20.92
C ALA A 325 14.51 4.13 -22.32
N ALA A 326 13.91 2.99 -22.65
CA ALA A 326 13.19 2.78 -23.91
C ALA A 326 11.72 3.22 -23.86
N THR A 327 11.12 3.36 -22.66
CA THR A 327 9.65 3.46 -22.48
C THR A 327 9.13 4.82 -21.99
N GLY A 328 9.99 5.82 -21.81
CA GLY A 328 9.55 7.18 -21.47
C GLY A 328 8.98 7.36 -20.06
N VAL A 329 9.14 6.37 -19.18
CA VAL A 329 8.93 6.52 -17.72
C VAL A 329 10.03 7.45 -17.19
N ARG A 330 9.77 8.76 -17.22
CA ARG A 330 10.71 9.77 -16.72
C ARG A 330 10.66 9.79 -15.19
N ARG A 331 11.83 9.54 -14.58
CA ARG A 331 12.07 9.55 -13.13
C ARG A 331 11.78 10.91 -12.48
#